data_AF-A0A031LJS9-F1
#
_entry.id   AF-A0A031LJS9-F1
#
_cell.length_a   1.000
_cell.length_b   1.000
_cell.length_c   1.000
_cell.angle_alpha   90.00
_cell.angle_beta   90.00
_cell.angle_gamma   90.00
#
_symmetry.space_group_name_H-M   'P 1'
#
loop_
_entity.id
_entity.type
_entity.pdbx_description
1 polymer ?
#
loop_
_entity_poly.entity_id
_entity_poly.type
_entity_poly.pdbx_seq_one_letter_code
_entity_poly.pdbx_strand_id
1 'polypeptide(L)'
;MDKYGEMGDSLYCYPGTNILKNKLNIHDEQILEQAELELSGLASNLIEYAEPPYDLQYLKSIHAQLFGDLYDWAGKLRQIDISKGDTRFCNFSRIEIETNKLLKPLQEKKYFQGLAPQQLIPQLADLYCELNVIHPFREGNGRTQRIFFEHL
;
A
#
# COMPACT_ATOMS: atom_id res chain seq x y z
N MET A 1 -13.74 13.70 3.72
CA MET A 1 -13.39 14.45 2.47
C MET A 1 -12.47 13.53 1.68
N ASP A 2 -12.78 13.13 0.44
CA ASP A 2 -11.98 12.09 -0.26
C ASP A 2 -10.51 12.49 -0.29
N LYS A 3 -9.69 11.66 0.35
CA LYS A 3 -8.24 11.85 0.50
C LYS A 3 -7.53 12.03 -0.84
N TYR A 4 -8.15 11.55 -1.93
CA TYR A 4 -7.55 11.54 -3.25
C TYR A 4 -8.19 12.43 -4.33
N GLY A 5 -9.21 13.21 -3.95
CA GLY A 5 -9.70 14.34 -4.75
C GLY A 5 -10.55 14.00 -5.98
N GLU A 6 -11.01 12.75 -6.16
CA GLU A 6 -11.90 12.41 -7.28
C GLU A 6 -13.33 12.16 -6.78
N MET A 7 -14.19 13.17 -6.96
CA MET A 7 -15.64 12.99 -6.88
C MET A 7 -16.05 11.91 -7.90
N GLY A 8 -16.44 10.72 -7.43
CA GLY A 8 -17.03 9.69 -8.28
C GLY A 8 -16.14 8.49 -8.60
N ASP A 9 -15.28 8.06 -7.68
CA ASP A 9 -14.68 6.72 -7.71
C ASP A 9 -15.75 5.63 -7.46
N SER A 10 -16.61 5.40 -8.44
CA SER A 10 -17.68 4.39 -8.36
C SER A 10 -17.16 2.95 -8.27
N LEU A 11 -15.87 2.74 -8.56
CA LEU A 11 -15.23 1.45 -8.43
C LEU A 11 -15.04 1.12 -6.95
N TYR A 12 -14.43 2.03 -6.18
CA TYR A 12 -14.09 1.79 -4.78
C TYR A 12 -15.08 2.38 -3.78
N CYS A 13 -15.88 3.39 -4.12
CA CYS A 13 -16.79 4.06 -3.18
C CYS A 13 -18.27 3.72 -3.43
N TYR A 14 -19.10 3.80 -2.39
CA TYR A 14 -20.55 3.69 -2.54
C TYR A 14 -21.11 4.85 -3.39
N PRO A 15 -22.14 4.61 -4.22
CA PRO A 15 -22.72 5.63 -5.10
C PRO A 15 -23.10 6.91 -4.36
N GLY A 16 -22.66 8.06 -4.88
CA GLY A 16 -22.96 9.37 -4.30
C GLY A 16 -22.20 9.69 -3.00
N THR A 17 -21.23 8.86 -2.62
CA THR A 17 -20.42 9.06 -1.40
C THR A 17 -18.92 8.95 -1.70
N ASN A 18 -18.11 9.34 -0.73
CA ASN A 18 -16.66 9.09 -0.73
C ASN A 18 -16.28 7.92 0.18
N ILE A 19 -17.26 7.10 0.59
CA ILE A 19 -17.05 6.02 1.54
C ILE A 19 -16.67 4.76 0.78
N LEU A 20 -15.52 4.18 1.11
CA LEU A 20 -15.03 2.96 0.47
C LEU A 20 -16.00 1.79 0.72
N LYS A 21 -16.33 1.06 -0.34
CA LYS A 21 -17.06 -0.21 -0.27
C LYS A 21 -16.27 -1.17 0.59
N ASN A 22 -16.91 -1.65 1.64
CA ASN A 22 -16.29 -2.50 2.65
C ASN A 22 -17.19 -3.69 2.99
N LYS A 23 -16.57 -4.77 3.45
CA LYS A 23 -17.22 -6.05 3.77
C LYS A 23 -18.19 -5.97 4.95
N LEU A 24 -18.06 -4.91 5.77
CA LEU A 24 -18.92 -4.66 6.94
C LEU A 24 -20.16 -3.82 6.60
N ASN A 25 -20.31 -3.40 5.34
CA ASN A 25 -21.41 -2.58 4.87
C ASN A 25 -21.57 -1.24 5.62
N ILE A 26 -20.45 -0.68 6.12
CA ILE A 26 -20.42 0.58 6.85
C ILE A 26 -20.55 1.75 5.86
N HIS A 27 -21.50 2.65 6.13
CA HIS A 27 -21.81 3.84 5.32
C HIS A 27 -21.58 5.15 6.10
N ASP A 28 -20.82 5.10 7.18
CA ASP A 28 -20.39 6.27 7.94
C ASP A 28 -18.87 6.35 7.89
N GLU A 29 -18.33 7.52 7.50
CA GLU A 29 -16.89 7.73 7.30
C GLU A 29 -16.10 7.49 8.59
N GLN A 30 -16.59 7.99 9.74
CA GLN A 30 -15.90 7.87 11.02
C GLN A 30 -15.92 6.43 11.55
N ILE A 31 -17.06 5.74 11.40
CA ILE A 31 -17.18 4.34 11.79
C ILE A 31 -16.26 3.48 10.91
N LEU A 32 -16.16 3.76 9.61
CA LEU A 32 -15.29 3.02 8.70
C LEU A 32 -13.80 3.25 9.04
N GLU A 33 -13.41 4.49 9.31
CA GLU A 33 -12.04 4.82 9.71
C GLU A 33 -11.64 4.09 11.01
N GLN A 34 -12.53 4.06 12.01
CA GLN A 34 -12.29 3.37 13.27
C GLN A 34 -12.18 1.85 13.06
N ALA A 35 -13.12 1.26 12.31
CA ALA A 35 -13.10 -0.16 11.99
C ALA A 35 -11.82 -0.56 11.22
N GLU A 36 -11.40 0.25 10.24
CA GLU A 36 -10.16 0.02 9.51
C GLU A 36 -8.93 0.08 10.40
N LEU A 37 -8.85 1.07 11.30
CA LEU A 37 -7.74 1.20 12.24
C LEU A 37 -7.63 -0.03 13.16
N GLU A 38 -8.75 -0.45 13.76
CA GLU A 38 -8.78 -1.60 14.66
C GLU A 38 -8.43 -2.91 13.93
N LEU A 39 -9.08 -3.18 12.79
CA LEU A 39 -8.85 -4.40 12.03
C LEU A 39 -7.43 -4.48 11.49
N SER A 40 -6.93 -3.39 10.89
CA SER A 40 -5.56 -3.37 10.36
C SER A 40 -4.49 -3.43 11.45
N GLY A 41 -4.76 -2.89 12.64
CA GLY A 41 -3.86 -2.99 13.80
C GLY A 41 -3.83 -4.39 14.41
N LEU A 42 -4.96 -5.11 14.42
CA LEU A 42 -4.98 -6.52 14.83
C LEU A 42 -4.27 -7.38 13.78
N ALA A 43 -4.56 -7.16 12.50
CA ALA A 43 -3.95 -7.90 11.40
C ALA A 43 -2.43 -7.69 11.34
N SER A 44 -1.91 -6.48 11.60
CA SER A 44 -0.46 -6.25 11.61
C SER A 44 0.27 -7.09 12.65
N ASN A 45 -0.35 -7.37 13.80
CA ASN A 45 0.24 -8.23 14.84
C ASN A 45 0.31 -9.71 14.44
N LEU A 46 -0.43 -10.10 13.41
CA LEU A 46 -0.46 -11.47 12.88
C LEU A 46 0.49 -11.66 11.69
N ILE A 47 1.04 -10.58 11.15
CA ILE A 47 2.01 -10.66 10.05
C ILE A 47 3.37 -11.01 10.65
N GLU A 48 3.75 -12.28 10.51
CA GLU A 48 5.07 -12.75 10.90
C GLU A 48 6.14 -12.33 9.88
N TYR A 49 7.38 -12.22 10.36
CA TYR A 49 8.53 -12.02 9.52
C TYR A 49 8.61 -13.11 8.44
N ALA A 50 8.88 -12.70 7.20
CA ALA A 50 9.15 -13.61 6.10
C ALA A 50 10.47 -13.23 5.46
N GLU A 51 11.29 -14.23 5.16
CA GLU A 51 12.51 -14.06 4.35
C GLU A 51 12.16 -13.67 2.90
N PRO A 52 13.07 -13.02 2.16
CA PRO A 52 12.87 -12.68 0.75
C PRO A 52 12.50 -13.92 -0.11
N PRO A 53 11.81 -13.72 -1.24
CA PRO A 53 11.85 -12.51 -2.09
C PRO A 53 10.89 -11.39 -1.69
N TYR A 54 11.43 -10.17 -1.56
CA TYR A 54 10.67 -8.94 -1.37
C TYR A 54 10.28 -8.29 -2.70
N ASP A 55 9.29 -8.90 -3.37
CA ASP A 55 8.77 -8.47 -4.66
C ASP A 55 7.37 -7.87 -4.56
N LEU A 56 6.76 -7.56 -5.72
CA LEU A 56 5.40 -7.03 -5.78
C LEU A 56 4.37 -8.01 -5.20
N GLN A 57 4.59 -9.32 -5.33
CA GLN A 57 3.67 -10.32 -4.79
C GLN A 57 3.72 -10.32 -3.25
N TYR A 58 4.91 -10.14 -2.66
CA TYR A 58 5.06 -9.95 -1.22
C TYR A 58 4.39 -8.65 -0.73
N LEU A 59 4.58 -7.54 -1.44
CA LEU A 59 3.91 -6.29 -1.10
C LEU A 59 2.37 -6.43 -1.14
N LYS A 60 1.84 -7.14 -2.13
CA LYS A 60 0.40 -7.45 -2.24
C LYS A 60 -0.08 -8.38 -1.13
N SER A 61 0.73 -9.34 -0.68
CA SER A 61 0.35 -10.26 0.39
C SER A 61 0.25 -9.57 1.75
N ILE A 62 1.16 -8.62 2.06
CA ILE A 62 1.06 -7.76 3.25
C ILE A 62 -0.26 -6.98 3.21
N HIS A 63 -0.55 -6.33 2.09
CA HIS A 63 -1.80 -5.57 1.96
C HIS A 63 -3.04 -6.47 2.06
N ALA A 64 -2.99 -7.68 1.50
CA ALA A 64 -4.08 -8.64 1.61
C ALA A 64 -4.32 -9.05 3.07
N GLN A 65 -3.27 -9.26 3.85
CA GLN A 65 -3.38 -9.60 5.27
C GLN A 65 -3.92 -8.43 6.10
N LEU A 66 -3.39 -7.22 5.89
CA LEU A 66 -3.82 -6.03 6.64
C LEU A 66 -5.29 -5.65 6.44
N PHE A 67 -5.79 -5.82 5.22
CA PHE A 67 -7.09 -5.26 4.82
C PHE A 67 -8.08 -6.31 4.32
N GLY A 68 -7.70 -7.59 4.36
CA GLY A 68 -8.48 -8.71 3.83
C GLY A 68 -9.85 -8.84 4.46
N ASP A 69 -9.98 -8.50 5.74
CA ASP A 69 -11.27 -8.57 6.46
C ASP A 69 -12.18 -7.37 6.18
N LEU A 70 -11.65 -6.28 5.61
CA LEU A 70 -12.41 -5.06 5.37
C LEU A 70 -12.72 -4.78 3.90
N TYR A 71 -11.81 -5.09 2.98
CA TYR A 71 -11.94 -4.69 1.57
C TYR A 71 -11.84 -5.89 0.61
N ASP A 72 -12.78 -6.00 -0.33
CA ASP A 72 -12.75 -7.03 -1.39
C ASP A 72 -11.58 -6.87 -2.38
N TRP A 73 -10.97 -5.70 -2.39
CA TRP A 73 -9.83 -5.35 -3.22
C TRP A 73 -8.50 -5.42 -2.46
N ALA A 74 -8.47 -5.90 -1.21
CA ALA A 74 -7.23 -6.09 -0.48
C ALA A 74 -6.22 -6.95 -1.28
N GLY A 75 -4.98 -6.47 -1.40
CA GLY A 75 -3.93 -7.10 -2.20
C GLY A 75 -4.02 -6.87 -3.71
N LYS A 76 -5.00 -6.09 -4.19
CA LYS A 76 -5.14 -5.73 -5.60
C LYS A 76 -4.62 -4.31 -5.85
N LEU A 77 -3.90 -4.13 -6.94
CA LEU A 77 -3.43 -2.81 -7.37
C LEU A 77 -4.62 -1.92 -7.73
N ARG A 78 -4.51 -0.62 -7.43
CA ARG A 78 -5.57 0.33 -7.80
C ARG A 78 -5.75 0.41 -9.32
N GLN A 79 -6.98 0.65 -9.73
CA GLN A 79 -7.38 0.72 -11.15
C GLN A 79 -7.80 2.14 -11.58
N ILE A 80 -7.47 3.13 -10.77
CA ILE A 80 -7.72 4.55 -11.04
C ILE A 80 -6.49 5.38 -10.68
N ASP A 81 -6.37 6.55 -11.30
CA ASP A 81 -5.38 7.54 -10.90
C ASP A 81 -5.84 8.25 -9.61
N ILE A 82 -4.88 8.66 -8.79
CA ILE A 82 -5.13 9.33 -7.51
C ILE A 82 -4.09 10.44 -7.30
N SER A 83 -4.47 11.47 -6.55
CA SER A 83 -3.60 12.59 -6.19
C SER A 83 -3.72 12.89 -4.70
N LYS A 84 -2.69 13.44 -4.07
CA LYS A 84 -2.80 14.00 -2.72
C LYS A 84 -2.52 15.50 -2.80
N GLY A 85 -3.58 16.30 -2.67
CA GLY A 85 -3.52 17.71 -3.06
C GLY A 85 -3.12 17.84 -4.53
N ASP A 86 -2.12 18.66 -4.82
CA ASP A 86 -1.61 18.87 -6.19
C ASP A 86 -0.61 17.79 -6.67
N THR A 87 -0.26 16.83 -5.81
CA THR A 87 0.73 15.80 -6.13
C THR A 87 0.05 14.56 -6.70
N ARG A 88 0.30 14.25 -7.98
CA ARG A 88 -0.16 13.01 -8.62
C ARG A 88 0.75 11.85 -8.27
N PHE A 89 0.16 10.69 -8.00
CA PHE A 89 0.89 9.42 -7.90
C PHE A 89 1.12 8.80 -9.29
N CYS A 90 1.80 7.66 -9.35
CA CYS A 90 2.03 6.91 -10.59
C CYS A 90 0.69 6.64 -11.34
N ASN A 91 0.70 6.66 -12.67
CA ASN A 91 -0.50 6.28 -13.41
C ASN A 91 -0.84 4.80 -13.15
N PHE A 92 -2.12 4.47 -12.93
CA PHE A 92 -2.51 3.14 -12.47
C PHE A 92 -2.09 2.01 -13.43
N SER A 93 -2.09 2.28 -14.74
CA SER A 93 -1.67 1.31 -15.76
C SER A 93 -0.17 0.99 -15.72
N ARG A 94 0.62 1.81 -15.03
CA ARG A 94 2.08 1.68 -14.91
C ARG A 94 2.52 1.07 -13.58
N ILE A 95 1.63 0.95 -12.59
CA ILE A 95 1.99 0.51 -11.21
C ILE A 95 2.77 -0.79 -11.22
N GLU A 96 2.28 -1.82 -11.92
CA GLU A 96 2.93 -3.14 -11.92
C GLU A 96 4.33 -3.07 -12.54
N ILE A 97 4.48 -2.40 -13.67
CA ILE A 97 5.75 -2.26 -14.37
C ILE A 97 6.76 -1.46 -13.52
N GLU A 98 6.34 -0.32 -12.95
CA GLU A 98 7.24 0.51 -12.13
C GLU A 98 7.60 -0.16 -10.81
N THR A 99 6.66 -0.87 -10.16
CA THR A 99 6.97 -1.59 -8.91
C THR A 99 7.95 -2.73 -9.16
N ASN A 100 7.73 -3.52 -10.22
CA ASN A 100 8.64 -4.59 -10.58
C ASN A 100 10.02 -4.04 -10.95
N LYS A 101 10.09 -2.93 -11.70
CA LYS A 101 11.36 -2.25 -12.02
C LYS A 101 12.08 -1.77 -10.75
N LEU A 102 11.35 -1.21 -9.79
CA LEU A 102 11.90 -0.69 -8.53
C LEU A 102 12.44 -1.81 -7.63
N LEU A 103 11.70 -2.92 -7.49
CA LEU A 103 12.03 -4.00 -6.56
C LEU A 103 13.01 -5.04 -7.14
N LYS A 104 13.06 -5.20 -8.47
CA LYS A 104 13.93 -6.20 -9.13
C LYS A 104 15.41 -6.13 -8.69
N PRO A 105 16.06 -4.95 -8.55
CA PRO A 105 17.45 -4.88 -8.12
C PRO A 105 17.72 -5.34 -6.69
N LEU A 106 16.69 -5.52 -5.84
CA LEU A 106 16.88 -5.89 -4.44
C LEU A 106 17.63 -7.21 -4.29
N GLN A 107 17.33 -8.20 -5.13
CA GLN A 107 18.01 -9.50 -5.09
C GLN A 107 19.51 -9.36 -5.39
N GLU A 108 19.88 -8.58 -6.40
CA GLU A 108 21.27 -8.31 -6.77
C GLU A 108 22.01 -7.55 -5.67
N LYS A 109 21.30 -6.65 -4.98
CA LYS A 109 21.78 -5.92 -3.80
C LYS A 109 21.74 -6.74 -2.51
N LYS A 110 21.43 -8.04 -2.57
CA LYS A 110 21.28 -8.94 -1.41
C LYS A 110 20.35 -8.37 -0.34
N TYR A 111 19.28 -7.70 -0.76
CA TYR A 111 18.31 -7.05 0.13
C TYR A 111 18.98 -6.11 1.15
N PHE A 112 20.07 -5.45 0.74
CA PHE A 112 20.88 -4.56 1.58
C PHE A 112 21.55 -5.21 2.81
N GLN A 113 21.54 -6.54 2.91
CA GLN A 113 22.19 -7.26 4.01
C GLN A 113 23.69 -6.97 4.06
N GLY A 114 24.19 -6.68 5.27
CA GLY A 114 25.61 -6.42 5.52
C GLY A 114 26.09 -5.01 5.15
N LEU A 115 25.21 -4.12 4.69
CA LEU A 115 25.56 -2.71 4.48
C LEU A 115 25.73 -1.97 5.82
N ALA A 116 26.75 -1.11 5.90
CA ALA A 116 26.89 -0.20 7.02
C ALA A 116 25.76 0.85 7.00
N PRO A 117 25.31 1.39 8.15
CA PRO A 117 24.21 2.35 8.22
C PRO A 117 24.36 3.56 7.28
N GLN A 118 25.58 4.06 7.09
CA GLN A 118 25.88 5.20 6.22
C GLN A 118 25.60 4.91 4.74
N GLN A 119 25.67 3.65 4.32
CA GLN A 119 25.37 3.20 2.96
C GLN A 119 23.92 2.69 2.83
N LEU A 120 23.36 2.15 3.92
CA LEU A 120 22.00 1.63 3.98
C LEU A 120 20.96 2.76 3.92
N ILE A 121 21.07 3.75 4.81
CA ILE A 121 20.03 4.76 5.03
C ILE A 121 19.64 5.50 3.74
N PRO A 122 20.59 6.02 2.91
CA PRO A 122 20.22 6.70 1.68
C PRO A 122 19.49 5.79 0.69
N GLN A 123 19.95 4.54 0.53
CA GLN A 123 19.33 3.60 -0.42
C GLN A 123 17.93 3.16 0.03
N LEU A 124 17.74 3.01 1.34
CA LEU A 124 16.45 2.65 1.92
C LEU A 124 15.47 3.83 1.82
N ALA A 125 15.94 5.06 2.04
CA ALA A 125 15.17 6.28 1.85
C ALA A 125 14.74 6.47 0.39
N ASP A 126 15.65 6.28 -0.57
CA ASP A 126 15.34 6.35 -2.00
C ASP A 126 14.26 5.32 -2.38
N LEU A 127 14.44 4.06 -1.96
CA LEU A 127 13.47 2.99 -2.22
C LEU A 127 12.10 3.28 -1.61
N TYR A 128 12.07 3.81 -0.38
CA TYR A 128 10.84 4.18 0.32
C TYR A 128 10.12 5.33 -0.39
N CYS A 129 10.85 6.37 -0.78
CA CYS A 129 10.31 7.51 -1.52
C CYS A 129 9.71 7.09 -2.86
N GLU A 130 10.44 6.29 -3.64
CA GLU A 130 9.97 5.81 -4.94
C GLU A 130 8.72 4.94 -4.80
N LEU A 131 8.68 4.01 -3.83
CA LEU A 131 7.50 3.18 -3.59
C LEU A 131 6.30 4.01 -3.11
N ASN A 132 6.53 5.07 -2.33
CA ASN A 132 5.50 6.00 -1.90
C ASN A 132 4.90 6.79 -3.08
N VAL A 133 5.70 7.16 -4.08
CA VAL A 133 5.24 7.82 -5.32
C VAL A 133 4.46 6.85 -6.22
N ILE A 134 4.87 5.58 -6.27
CA ILE A 134 4.10 4.54 -6.99
C ILE A 134 2.69 4.40 -6.41
N HIS A 135 2.57 4.37 -5.08
CA HIS A 135 1.30 4.31 -4.37
C HIS A 135 0.37 3.19 -4.91
N PRO A 136 0.80 1.92 -4.83
CA PRO A 136 0.22 0.82 -5.62
C PRO A 136 -1.25 0.48 -5.30
N PHE A 137 -1.75 0.82 -4.11
CA PHE A 137 -3.09 0.45 -3.64
C PHE A 137 -4.02 1.66 -3.54
N ARG A 138 -5.33 1.43 -3.43
CA ARG A 138 -6.33 2.52 -3.33
C ARG A 138 -6.29 3.22 -1.97
N GLU A 139 -6.06 2.47 -0.90
CA GLU A 139 -5.84 2.95 0.46
C GLU A 139 -4.94 1.93 1.17
N GLY A 140 -4.31 2.28 2.30
CA GLY A 140 -3.49 1.35 3.08
C GLY A 140 -2.01 1.28 2.66
N ASN A 141 -1.59 2.10 1.70
CA ASN A 141 -0.20 2.14 1.19
C ASN A 141 0.84 2.32 2.30
N GLY A 142 0.67 3.32 3.18
CA GLY A 142 1.67 3.63 4.21
C GLY A 142 1.82 2.53 5.28
N ARG A 143 0.76 1.80 5.63
CA ARG A 143 0.82 0.66 6.57
C ARG A 143 1.51 -0.54 5.91
N THR A 144 1.14 -0.82 4.66
CA THR A 144 1.75 -1.90 3.87
C THR A 144 3.26 -1.67 3.67
N GLN A 145 3.64 -0.44 3.29
CA GLN A 145 5.05 -0.10 3.07
C GLN A 145 5.87 -0.22 4.34
N ARG A 146 5.39 0.28 5.49
CA ARG A 146 6.13 0.15 6.76
C ARG A 146 6.50 -1.29 7.08
N ILE A 147 5.53 -2.22 7.02
CA ILE A 147 5.79 -3.63 7.27
C ILE A 147 6.77 -4.22 6.23
N PHE A 148 6.62 -3.87 4.95
CA PHE A 148 7.56 -4.29 3.91
C PHE A 148 9.01 -3.87 4.23
N PHE A 149 9.21 -2.64 4.70
CA PHE A 149 10.53 -2.11 5.07
C PHE A 149 11.02 -2.57 6.46
N GLU A 150 10.12 -3.01 7.34
CA GLU A 150 10.51 -3.66 8.60
C GLU A 150 11.12 -5.04 8.35
N HIS A 151 10.72 -5.71 7.26
CA HIS A 151 11.26 -7.02 6.89
C HIS A 151 12.49 -6.92 5.96
N LEU A 152 12.59 -5.85 5.17
CA LEU A 152 13.72 -5.58 4.28
C LEU A 152 15.03 -5.30 5.04
#